data_AF-A0A2R7NXD3-F1
#
_entry.id   AF-A0A2R7NXD3-F1
#
_cell.length_a   1.000
_cell.length_b   1.000
_cell.length_c   1.000
_cell.angle_alpha   90.00
_cell.angle_beta   90.00
_cell.angle_gamma   90.00
#
_symmetry.space_group_name_H-M   'P 1'
#
loop_
_entity.id
_entity.type
_entity.pdbx_description
1 polymer ?
#
loop_
_entity_poly.entity_id
_entity_poly.type
_entity_poly.pdbx_seq_one_letter_code
_entity_poly.pdbx_strand_id
1 'polypeptide(L)'
;MTAFTSVRRTALGALTIIAGALLVMPAQAQNYPISSGQRATAQQVSERGVPLEELAPNAPDTYTVKRGDTLWGISGMYLKRPWRWPELWGMNLKTIPNPHLIFPGQTLYLIKEGGYARLSTSRSSEPETVRISPRTRSDSLADSALPTLKQHLIEPFLVEPLVVDEQVLLSAPRVIATTEERVLMAAGDRVYVRGDAASPMLA
;
A
#
# COMPACT_ATOMS: atom_id res chain seq x y z
N MET A 1 -64.49 -49.44 -31.05
CA MET A 1 -63.72 -49.51 -32.31
C MET A 1 -62.45 -48.69 -32.10
N THR A 2 -61.27 -49.33 -32.28
CA THR A 2 -59.94 -48.78 -32.67
C THR A 2 -59.45 -47.48 -32.00
N ALA A 3 -58.26 -47.34 -31.41
CA ALA A 3 -56.97 -47.91 -31.78
C ALA A 3 -55.93 -47.83 -30.64
N PHE A 4 -54.97 -48.76 -30.69
CA PHE A 4 -53.69 -48.78 -29.99
C PHE A 4 -52.75 -47.67 -30.50
N THR A 5 -51.78 -47.23 -29.67
CA THR A 5 -50.30 -47.21 -29.90
C THR A 5 -49.60 -46.18 -28.99
N SER A 6 -48.79 -46.64 -28.02
CA SER A 6 -47.30 -46.56 -27.93
C SER A 6 -46.76 -45.30 -27.23
N VAL A 7 -46.20 -45.39 -26.00
CA VAL A 7 -44.76 -45.59 -25.66
C VAL A 7 -43.88 -44.45 -26.24
N ARG A 8 -43.14 -43.62 -25.48
CA ARG A 8 -41.93 -43.94 -24.70
C ARG A 8 -41.42 -42.71 -23.91
N ARG A 9 -40.52 -43.01 -22.98
CA ARG A 9 -39.86 -42.19 -21.95
C ARG A 9 -38.88 -41.13 -22.48
N THR A 10 -38.50 -40.26 -21.53
CA THR A 10 -37.28 -39.43 -21.35
C THR A 10 -37.19 -38.04 -21.97
N ALA A 11 -37.10 -37.02 -21.11
CA ALA A 11 -35.99 -36.06 -21.11
C ALA A 11 -35.89 -35.40 -19.71
N LEU A 12 -34.80 -35.70 -19.02
CA LEU A 12 -34.34 -35.04 -17.80
C LEU A 12 -33.71 -33.68 -18.15
N GLY A 13 -33.84 -32.74 -17.21
CA GLY A 13 -32.71 -31.90 -16.78
C GLY A 13 -32.60 -30.51 -17.39
N ALA A 14 -33.09 -29.49 -16.67
CA ALA A 14 -32.54 -28.13 -16.70
C ALA A 14 -33.24 -27.23 -15.66
N LEU A 15 -33.07 -27.45 -14.35
CA LEU A 15 -33.51 -26.43 -13.37
C LEU A 15 -32.90 -26.59 -11.97
N THR A 16 -31.56 -26.68 -11.87
CA THR A 16 -30.87 -26.56 -10.56
C THR A 16 -29.48 -25.92 -10.72
N ILE A 17 -29.39 -24.67 -11.17
CA ILE A 17 -28.15 -23.88 -11.07
C ILE A 17 -28.48 -22.42 -10.74
N ILE A 18 -29.22 -22.15 -9.66
CA ILE A 18 -29.28 -20.79 -9.05
C ILE A 18 -29.47 -20.96 -7.53
N ALA A 19 -28.46 -21.49 -6.82
CA ALA A 19 -28.49 -21.54 -5.35
C ALA A 19 -27.10 -21.63 -4.69
N GLY A 20 -26.04 -21.12 -5.34
CA GLY A 20 -24.67 -21.31 -4.85
C GLY A 20 -23.72 -20.10 -4.90
N ALA A 21 -24.22 -18.89 -5.19
CA ALA A 21 -23.34 -17.74 -5.50
C ALA A 21 -23.36 -16.60 -4.46
N LEU A 22 -23.98 -16.77 -3.29
CA LEU A 22 -23.97 -15.77 -2.22
C LEU A 22 -23.55 -16.46 -0.94
N LEU A 23 -22.25 -16.43 -0.63
CA LEU A 23 -21.64 -16.46 0.72
C LEU A 23 -20.11 -16.59 0.59
N VAL A 24 -19.48 -15.81 -0.29
CA VAL A 24 -18.03 -15.54 -0.16
C VAL A 24 -17.92 -14.26 0.66
N MET A 25 -17.92 -14.40 1.99
CA MET A 25 -17.54 -13.28 2.86
C MET A 25 -16.05 -13.02 2.67
N PRO A 26 -15.62 -11.79 2.32
CA PRO A 26 -14.22 -11.46 2.34
C PRO A 26 -13.74 -11.61 3.78
N ALA A 27 -12.73 -12.45 4.01
CA ALA A 27 -12.04 -12.53 5.28
C ALA A 27 -11.35 -11.18 5.52
N GLN A 28 -12.06 -10.27 6.18
CA GLN A 28 -11.50 -9.01 6.66
C GLN A 28 -10.40 -9.37 7.65
N ALA A 29 -9.14 -9.12 7.29
CA ALA A 29 -8.04 -9.20 8.24
C ALA A 29 -8.30 -8.17 9.34
N GLN A 30 -8.79 -8.63 10.50
CA GLN A 30 -9.07 -7.77 11.64
C GLN A 30 -7.74 -7.24 12.17
N ASN A 31 -7.41 -6.00 11.81
CA ASN A 31 -6.23 -5.32 12.31
C ASN A 31 -6.56 -4.81 13.72
N TYR A 32 -6.49 -5.70 14.71
CA TYR A 32 -6.78 -5.34 16.10
C TYR A 32 -5.71 -4.36 16.60
N PRO A 33 -6.07 -3.14 17.01
CA PRO A 33 -5.12 -2.21 17.58
C PRO A 33 -4.61 -2.75 18.93
N ILE A 34 -3.30 -2.69 19.14
CA ILE A 34 -2.66 -3.02 20.41
C ILE A 34 -3.21 -2.07 21.48
N SER A 35 -3.74 -2.62 22.57
CA SER A 35 -4.29 -1.79 23.64
C SER A 35 -3.20 -1.02 24.37
N SER A 36 -3.54 0.12 24.97
CA SER A 36 -2.61 0.92 25.79
C SER A 36 -2.03 0.08 26.94
N GLY A 37 -2.84 -0.78 27.56
CA GLY A 37 -2.40 -1.69 28.61
C GLY A 37 -1.35 -2.70 28.12
N GLN A 38 -1.58 -3.32 26.96
CA GLN A 38 -0.61 -4.27 26.37
C GLN A 38 0.73 -3.59 26.05
N ARG A 39 0.70 -2.35 25.53
CA ARG A 39 1.91 -1.57 25.27
C ARG A 39 2.66 -1.21 26.56
N ALA A 40 1.94 -0.83 27.61
CA ALA A 40 2.55 -0.55 28.92
C ALA A 40 3.25 -1.79 29.50
N THR A 41 2.61 -2.97 29.41
CA THR A 41 3.22 -4.24 29.82
C THR A 41 4.50 -4.53 29.02
N ALA A 42 4.46 -4.34 27.70
CA ALA A 42 5.64 -4.55 26.85
C ALA A 42 6.79 -3.61 27.21
N GLN A 43 6.51 -2.34 27.48
CA GLN A 43 7.52 -1.35 27.90
C GLN A 43 8.16 -1.77 29.23
N GLN A 44 7.37 -2.14 30.24
CA GLN A 44 7.87 -2.60 31.53
C GLN A 44 8.78 -3.84 31.39
N VAL A 45 8.41 -4.79 30.53
CA VAL A 45 9.19 -5.99 30.29
C VAL A 45 10.45 -5.71 29.48
N SER A 46 10.45 -4.69 28.61
CA SER A 46 11.65 -4.29 27.87
C SER A 46 12.80 -3.81 28.76
N GLU A 47 12.48 -3.28 29.94
CA GLU A 47 13.46 -2.82 30.93
C GLU A 47 13.97 -3.94 31.83
N ARG A 48 13.04 -4.78 32.33
CA ARG A 48 13.36 -5.82 33.32
C ARG A 48 13.66 -7.19 32.69
N GLY A 49 12.86 -7.60 31.71
CA GLY A 49 12.80 -8.98 31.19
C GLY A 49 11.67 -9.78 31.83
N VAL A 50 11.46 -11.01 31.36
CA VAL A 50 10.45 -11.92 31.92
C VAL A 50 11.08 -12.80 32.99
N PRO A 51 10.48 -13.02 34.17
CA PRO A 51 11.03 -13.93 35.18
C PRO A 51 11.22 -15.34 34.63
N LEU A 52 12.33 -16.02 34.98
CA LEU A 52 12.60 -17.40 34.53
C LEU A 52 11.49 -18.39 34.91
N GLU A 53 10.77 -18.13 36.00
CA GLU A 53 9.65 -18.94 36.48
C GLU A 53 8.49 -19.00 35.48
N GLU A 54 8.33 -17.98 34.65
CA GLU A 54 7.24 -17.88 33.68
C GLU A 54 7.61 -18.47 32.31
N LEU A 55 8.88 -18.82 32.14
CA LEU A 55 9.38 -19.49 30.96
C LEU A 55 8.81 -20.92 30.88
N ALA A 56 8.51 -21.37 29.66
CA ALA A 56 8.16 -22.77 29.43
C ALA A 56 9.37 -23.68 29.73
N PRO A 57 9.17 -24.87 30.32
CA PRO A 57 10.26 -25.79 30.64
C PRO A 57 10.99 -26.31 29.38
N ASN A 58 10.31 -26.30 28.24
CA ASN A 58 10.79 -26.73 26.94
C ASN A 58 11.04 -25.54 25.98
N ALA A 59 11.21 -24.33 26.51
CA ALA A 59 11.50 -23.16 25.70
C ALA A 59 12.85 -23.34 24.96
N PRO A 60 12.87 -23.25 23.61
CA PRO A 60 14.09 -23.47 22.84
C PRO A 60 15.06 -22.31 23.01
N ASP A 61 16.36 -22.59 23.10
CA ASP A 61 17.38 -21.54 23.21
C ASP A 61 17.52 -20.72 21.91
N THR A 62 17.11 -21.27 20.77
CA THR A 62 17.08 -20.58 19.47
C THR A 62 15.88 -21.02 18.64
N TYR A 63 15.20 -20.06 18.01
CA TYR A 63 14.08 -20.33 17.11
C TYR A 63 14.12 -19.43 15.88
N THR A 64 13.92 -20.02 14.69
CA THR A 64 13.78 -19.25 13.46
C THR A 64 12.31 -19.16 13.08
N VAL A 65 11.80 -17.93 12.98
CA VAL A 65 10.42 -17.61 12.61
C VAL A 65 10.11 -18.17 11.23
N LYS A 66 9.00 -18.89 11.11
CA LYS A 66 8.50 -19.50 9.87
C LYS A 66 7.32 -18.71 9.33
N ARG A 67 7.00 -18.94 8.06
CA ARG A 67 5.80 -18.35 7.43
C ARG A 67 4.55 -18.85 8.16
N GLY A 68 3.72 -17.91 8.62
CA GLY A 68 2.48 -18.20 9.35
C GLY A 68 2.62 -18.10 10.87
N ASP A 69 3.84 -17.94 11.40
CA ASP A 69 4.03 -17.69 12.81
C ASP A 69 3.47 -16.33 13.22
N THR A 70 2.99 -16.28 14.45
CA THR A 70 2.53 -15.05 15.10
C THR A 70 3.24 -14.93 16.44
N LEU A 71 3.39 -13.71 16.96
CA LEU A 71 3.92 -13.53 18.32
C LEU A 71 3.11 -14.29 19.37
N TRP A 72 1.80 -14.43 19.16
CA TRP A 72 0.95 -15.25 20.01
C TRP A 72 1.35 -16.73 19.98
N GLY A 73 1.52 -17.31 18.79
CA GLY A 73 1.97 -18.70 18.63
C GLY A 73 3.38 -18.92 19.20
N ILE A 74 4.30 -17.99 18.95
CA ILE A 74 5.66 -18.01 19.50
C ILE A 74 5.63 -17.92 21.04
N SER A 75 4.72 -17.12 21.59
CA SER A 75 4.57 -17.02 23.05
C SER A 75 4.16 -18.33 23.69
N GLY A 76 3.36 -19.15 23.03
CA GLY A 76 3.03 -20.51 23.50
C GLY A 76 4.23 -21.45 23.56
N MET A 77 5.30 -21.19 22.80
CA MET A 77 6.53 -21.99 22.84
C MET A 77 7.50 -21.53 23.93
N TYR A 78 7.56 -20.23 24.19
CA TYR A 78 8.54 -19.63 25.11
C TYR A 78 8.00 -19.40 26.53
N LEU A 79 6.70 -19.14 26.68
CA LEU A 79 6.06 -18.84 27.95
C LEU A 79 5.07 -19.94 28.32
N LYS A 80 4.82 -20.11 29.62
CA LYS A 80 3.79 -21.05 30.12
C LYS A 80 2.38 -20.72 29.63
N ARG A 81 2.14 -19.45 29.28
CA ARG A 81 0.81 -18.89 28.98
C ARG A 81 0.87 -18.07 27.69
N PRO A 82 0.21 -18.50 26.59
CA PRO A 82 0.33 -17.83 25.29
C PRO A 82 -0.29 -16.41 25.26
N TRP A 83 -1.27 -16.11 26.11
CA TRP A 83 -1.86 -14.77 26.19
C TRP A 83 -0.92 -13.70 26.77
N ARG A 84 0.21 -14.10 27.36
CA ARG A 84 1.26 -13.19 27.85
C ARG A 84 2.21 -12.73 26.73
N TRP A 85 1.78 -12.85 25.48
CA TRP A 85 2.51 -12.36 24.32
C TRP A 85 2.94 -10.89 24.37
N PRO A 86 2.26 -9.94 25.06
CA PRO A 86 2.78 -8.57 25.18
C PRO A 86 4.11 -8.52 25.94
N GLU A 87 4.32 -9.46 26.87
CA GLU A 87 5.58 -9.58 27.59
C GLU A 87 6.69 -10.14 26.69
N LEU A 88 6.36 -11.16 25.88
CA LEU A 88 7.29 -11.69 24.88
C LEU A 88 7.71 -10.61 23.87
N TRP A 89 6.76 -9.80 23.42
CA TRP A 89 7.01 -8.64 22.59
C TRP A 89 7.89 -7.61 23.31
N GLY A 90 7.63 -7.35 24.59
CA GLY A 90 8.44 -6.49 25.45
C GLY A 90 9.93 -6.83 25.43
N MET A 91 10.28 -8.12 25.43
CA MET A 91 11.67 -8.57 25.37
C MET A 91 12.41 -8.10 24.08
N ASN A 92 11.70 -7.92 22.96
CA ASN A 92 12.27 -7.47 21.67
C ASN A 92 11.76 -6.09 21.25
N LEU A 93 11.15 -5.30 22.13
CA LEU A 93 10.44 -4.08 21.76
C LEU A 93 11.31 -3.07 21.01
N LYS A 94 12.61 -3.02 21.34
CA LYS A 94 13.60 -2.13 20.68
C LYS A 94 13.86 -2.51 19.23
N THR A 95 13.82 -3.81 18.91
CA THR A 95 14.07 -4.31 17.55
C THR A 95 12.79 -4.42 16.74
N ILE A 96 11.68 -4.80 17.39
CA ILE A 96 10.37 -5.03 16.77
C ILE A 96 9.39 -3.99 17.32
N PRO A 97 9.35 -2.77 16.75
CA PRO A 97 8.48 -1.70 17.25
C PRO A 97 6.99 -1.96 17.01
N ASN A 98 6.66 -2.82 16.04
CA ASN A 98 5.29 -3.25 15.77
C ASN A 98 5.22 -4.79 15.89
N PRO A 99 4.40 -5.33 16.80
CA PRO A 99 4.29 -6.78 17.03
C PRO A 99 3.75 -7.56 15.81
N HIS A 100 3.05 -6.89 14.90
CA HIS A 100 2.56 -7.52 13.67
C HIS A 100 3.63 -7.61 12.57
N LEU A 101 4.79 -6.97 12.75
CA LEU A 101 5.89 -6.96 11.78
C LEU A 101 6.99 -7.95 12.18
N ILE A 102 6.64 -9.22 12.26
CA ILE A 102 7.62 -10.32 12.34
C ILE A 102 7.78 -10.97 10.97
N PHE A 103 9.01 -11.30 10.59
CA PHE A 103 9.31 -11.82 9.25
C PHE A 103 9.83 -13.25 9.29
N PRO A 104 9.43 -14.10 8.32
CA PRO A 104 10.03 -15.42 8.17
C PRO A 104 11.55 -15.32 7.96
N GLY A 105 12.31 -16.18 8.62
CA GLY A 105 13.78 -16.18 8.62
C GLY A 105 14.44 -15.38 9.74
N GLN A 106 13.67 -14.57 10.48
CA GLN A 106 14.16 -13.92 11.69
C GLN A 106 14.49 -14.96 12.77
N THR A 107 15.68 -14.91 13.34
CA THR A 107 16.10 -15.85 14.40
C THR A 107 16.03 -15.17 15.76
N LEU A 108 15.39 -15.83 16.72
CA LEU A 108 15.25 -15.41 18.11
C LEU A 108 16.18 -16.25 18.98
N TYR A 109 17.02 -15.57 19.75
CA TYR A 109 17.96 -16.16 20.72
C TYR A 109 17.46 -15.87 22.12
N LEU A 110 17.35 -16.92 22.94
CA LEU A 110 16.94 -16.81 24.34
C LEU A 110 18.16 -16.59 25.23
N ILE A 111 18.21 -15.44 25.90
CA ILE A 111 19.26 -15.04 26.83
C ILE A 111 18.67 -15.06 28.24
N LYS A 112 19.30 -15.81 29.14
CA LYS A 112 18.90 -15.97 30.54
C LYS A 112 19.97 -15.31 31.41
N GLU A 113 19.67 -14.15 31.99
CA GLU A 113 20.63 -13.36 32.77
C GLU A 113 19.98 -12.80 34.04
N GLY A 114 20.65 -12.94 35.19
CA GLY A 114 20.21 -12.31 36.44
C GLY A 114 18.82 -12.71 36.94
N GLY A 115 18.33 -13.92 36.61
CA GLY A 115 16.99 -14.39 37.00
C GLY A 115 15.88 -14.02 36.01
N TYR A 116 16.21 -13.32 34.92
CA TYR A 116 15.28 -12.91 33.89
C TYR A 116 15.67 -13.49 32.53
N ALA A 117 14.67 -13.69 31.68
CA ALA A 117 14.79 -14.09 30.29
C ALA A 117 14.53 -12.89 29.37
N ARG A 118 15.33 -12.81 28.33
CA ARG A 118 15.20 -11.86 27.22
C ARG A 118 15.38 -12.61 25.91
N LEU A 119 14.69 -12.13 24.88
CA LEU A 119 14.85 -12.60 23.52
C LEU A 119 15.60 -11.52 22.74
N SER A 120 16.60 -11.93 21.98
CA SER A 120 17.37 -11.07 21.08
C SER A 120 17.31 -11.62 19.66
N THR A 121 17.31 -10.74 18.67
CA THR A 121 17.40 -11.14 17.25
C THR A 121 18.85 -11.34 16.80
N SER A 122 19.81 -10.84 17.58
CA SER A 122 21.24 -11.01 17.36
C SER A 122 21.84 -11.89 18.47
N ARG A 123 22.81 -12.73 18.10
CA ARG A 123 23.53 -13.60 19.05
C ARG A 123 24.47 -12.79 19.96
N SER A 124 24.90 -11.61 19.51
CA SER A 124 25.76 -10.68 20.25
C SER A 124 25.04 -9.34 20.44
N SER A 125 25.30 -8.66 21.55
CA SER A 125 24.77 -7.32 21.85
C SER A 125 25.44 -6.19 21.06
N GLU A 126 26.28 -6.52 20.07
CA GLU A 126 26.96 -5.53 19.25
C GLU A 126 26.02 -5.00 18.15
N PRO A 127 26.10 -3.71 17.81
CA PRO A 127 25.27 -3.13 16.77
C PRO A 127 25.56 -3.82 15.44
N GLU A 128 24.57 -4.55 14.93
CA GLU A 128 24.64 -5.23 13.65
C GLU A 128 24.89 -4.20 12.55
N THR A 129 26.09 -4.23 11.96
CA THR A 129 26.41 -3.38 10.81
C THR A 129 25.66 -3.93 9.61
N VAL A 130 24.51 -3.34 9.30
CA VAL A 130 23.71 -3.70 8.12
C VAL A 130 24.46 -3.24 6.88
N ARG A 131 25.10 -4.19 6.18
CA ARG A 131 25.72 -3.92 4.88
C ARG A 131 24.64 -3.66 3.84
N ILE A 132 24.44 -2.40 3.48
CA ILE A 132 23.56 -2.01 2.38
C ILE A 132 24.35 -2.14 1.07
N SER A 133 23.99 -3.10 0.23
CA SER A 133 24.42 -3.15 -1.16
C SER A 133 23.26 -2.78 -2.09
N PRO A 134 23.53 -2.13 -3.24
CA PRO A 134 22.53 -1.94 -4.27
C PRO A 134 21.91 -3.30 -4.64
N ARG A 135 20.60 -3.35 -4.78
CA ARG A 135 19.85 -4.55 -5.18
C ARG A 135 18.76 -4.14 -6.16
N THR A 136 18.64 -4.88 -7.25
CA THR A 136 17.57 -4.72 -8.22
C THR A 136 16.27 -5.25 -7.62
N ARG A 137 15.23 -4.42 -7.65
CA ARG A 137 13.86 -4.81 -7.29
C ARG A 137 13.03 -4.78 -8.57
N SER A 138 12.37 -5.89 -8.89
CA SER A 138 11.37 -5.96 -9.95
C SER A 138 10.00 -5.85 -9.30
N ASP A 139 9.33 -4.71 -9.48
CA ASP A 139 7.90 -4.56 -9.19
C ASP A 139 7.11 -4.78 -10.50
N SER A 140 5.93 -5.40 -10.40
CA SER A 140 5.08 -5.65 -11.56
C SER A 140 4.51 -4.33 -12.10
N LEU A 141 4.73 -4.04 -13.38
CA LEU A 141 4.15 -2.86 -14.05
C LEU A 141 2.61 -2.86 -14.02
N ALA A 142 1.97 -4.03 -13.84
CA ALA A 142 0.52 -4.13 -13.74
C ALA A 142 -0.04 -3.49 -12.45
N ASP A 143 0.75 -3.44 -11.37
CA ASP A 143 0.35 -2.85 -10.09
C ASP A 143 0.64 -1.34 -10.02
N SER A 144 1.42 -0.82 -10.96
CA SER A 144 1.78 0.60 -11.06
C SER A 144 1.07 1.20 -12.27
N ALA A 145 -0.12 1.76 -12.05
CA ALA A 145 -0.82 2.52 -13.09
C ALA A 145 0.13 3.55 -13.71
N LEU A 146 0.15 3.62 -15.05
CA LEU A 146 0.91 4.66 -15.75
C LEU A 146 0.39 6.03 -15.29
N PRO A 147 1.28 6.97 -14.90
CA PRO A 147 0.84 8.30 -14.53
C PRO A 147 0.19 8.97 -15.75
N THR A 148 -0.96 9.62 -15.54
CA THR A 148 -1.57 10.45 -16.58
C THR A 148 -0.63 11.60 -16.93
N LEU A 149 -0.42 11.85 -18.22
CA LEU A 149 0.33 13.03 -18.68
C LEU A 149 -0.41 14.30 -18.25
N LYS A 150 0.33 15.30 -17.78
CA LYS A 150 -0.24 16.60 -17.42
C LYS A 150 -0.42 17.45 -18.68
N GLN A 151 -1.61 18.05 -18.85
CA GLN A 151 -1.96 18.84 -20.04
C GLN A 151 -0.95 19.96 -20.37
N HIS A 152 -0.54 20.75 -19.38
CA HIS A 152 0.41 21.87 -19.57
C HIS A 152 1.79 21.45 -20.09
N LEU A 153 2.16 20.17 -20.00
CA LEU A 153 3.43 19.67 -20.54
C LEU A 153 3.35 19.37 -22.04
N ILE A 154 2.14 19.17 -22.58
CA ILE A 154 1.91 18.85 -23.98
C ILE A 154 1.36 20.04 -24.79
N GLU A 155 0.78 21.04 -24.13
CA GLU A 155 0.22 22.25 -24.77
C GLU A 155 1.12 22.89 -25.85
N PRO A 156 2.44 23.10 -25.65
CA PRO A 156 3.30 23.71 -26.68
C PRO A 156 3.47 22.87 -27.95
N PHE A 157 3.14 21.58 -27.89
CA PHE A 157 3.25 20.63 -29.01
C PHE A 157 1.89 20.35 -29.66
N LEU A 158 0.79 20.82 -29.07
CA LEU A 158 -0.54 20.71 -29.65
C LEU A 158 -0.76 21.85 -30.64
N VAL A 159 -1.39 21.51 -31.78
CA VAL A 159 -1.86 22.51 -32.75
C VAL A 159 -3.33 22.76 -32.45
N GLU A 160 -3.70 24.03 -32.23
CA GLU A 160 -5.08 24.46 -32.00
C GLU A 160 -5.61 25.22 -33.24
N PRO A 161 -6.04 24.52 -34.30
CA PRO A 161 -6.63 25.20 -35.45
C PRO A 161 -8.01 25.74 -35.07
N LEU A 162 -8.21 27.04 -35.24
CA LEU A 162 -9.49 27.70 -35.04
C LEU A 162 -10.22 27.83 -36.39
N VAL A 163 -11.39 27.21 -36.51
CA VAL A 163 -12.27 27.36 -37.69
C VAL A 163 -13.28 28.46 -37.39
N VAL A 164 -13.29 29.51 -38.21
CA VAL A 164 -14.18 30.67 -38.07
C VAL A 164 -14.92 30.95 -39.37
N ASP A 165 -16.10 31.54 -39.24
CA ASP A 165 -16.85 32.06 -40.38
C ASP A 165 -16.17 33.29 -40.98
N GLU A 166 -16.39 33.54 -42.27
CA GLU A 166 -15.77 34.64 -43.01
C GLU A 166 -16.05 36.02 -42.37
N GLN A 167 -17.29 36.25 -41.92
CA GLN A 167 -17.66 37.52 -41.28
C GLN A 167 -16.89 37.76 -39.98
N VAL A 168 -16.68 36.70 -39.18
CA VAL A 168 -15.90 36.76 -37.95
C VAL A 168 -14.44 37.08 -38.24
N LEU A 169 -13.87 36.51 -39.31
CA LEU A 169 -12.49 36.78 -39.73
C LEU A 169 -12.31 38.22 -40.26
N LEU A 170 -13.33 38.76 -40.94
CA LEU A 170 -13.30 40.13 -41.44
C LEU A 170 -13.42 41.15 -40.32
N SER A 171 -14.27 40.91 -39.32
CA SER A 171 -14.43 41.77 -38.15
C SER A 171 -13.36 41.55 -37.08
N ALA A 172 -12.55 40.50 -37.19
CA ALA A 172 -11.50 40.20 -36.22
C ALA A 172 -10.50 41.37 -36.11
N PRO A 173 -10.12 41.76 -34.89
CA PRO A 173 -9.11 42.79 -34.71
C PRO A 173 -7.77 42.40 -35.35
N ARG A 174 -7.05 43.40 -35.88
CA ARG A 174 -5.78 43.19 -36.58
C ARG A 174 -4.69 44.07 -36.00
N VAL A 175 -3.49 43.53 -35.91
CA VAL A 175 -2.29 44.31 -35.57
C VAL A 175 -1.96 45.21 -36.76
N ILE A 176 -1.88 46.53 -36.52
CA ILE A 176 -1.60 47.52 -37.56
C ILE A 176 -0.17 48.05 -37.50
N ALA A 177 0.46 48.04 -36.31
CA ALA A 177 1.84 48.47 -36.14
C ALA A 177 2.46 47.85 -34.88
N THR A 178 3.77 47.62 -34.96
CA THR A 178 4.62 47.23 -33.83
C THR A 178 5.64 48.34 -33.56
N THR A 179 6.23 48.35 -32.37
CA THR A 179 7.32 49.27 -32.05
C THR A 179 8.54 48.91 -32.92
N GLU A 180 9.16 49.89 -33.56
CA GLU A 180 10.37 49.73 -34.40
C GLU A 180 10.21 48.78 -35.61
N GLU A 181 8.98 48.58 -36.12
CA GLU A 181 8.68 47.73 -37.29
C GLU A 181 9.17 46.26 -37.18
N ARG A 182 9.37 45.78 -35.95
CA ARG A 182 9.84 44.40 -35.71
C ARG A 182 8.68 43.42 -35.82
N VAL A 183 8.95 42.23 -36.35
CA VAL A 183 7.94 41.15 -36.52
C VAL A 183 7.74 40.34 -35.23
N LEU A 184 8.78 40.21 -34.41
CA LEU A 184 8.72 39.48 -33.14
C LEU A 184 8.59 40.47 -31.99
N MET A 185 7.57 40.26 -31.15
CA MET A 185 7.30 41.06 -29.95
C MET A 185 7.45 40.19 -28.70
N ALA A 186 7.93 40.79 -27.61
CA ALA A 186 8.02 40.15 -26.29
C ALA A 186 7.09 40.83 -25.28
N ALA A 187 6.94 40.21 -24.10
CA ALA A 187 6.22 40.81 -22.99
C ALA A 187 6.88 42.16 -22.60
N GLY A 188 6.09 43.24 -22.62
CA GLY A 188 6.56 44.62 -22.39
C GLY A 188 6.68 45.47 -23.65
N ASP A 189 6.64 44.88 -24.84
CA ASP A 189 6.60 45.63 -26.09
C ASP A 189 5.21 46.25 -26.34
N ARG A 190 5.19 47.41 -27.00
CA ARG A 190 3.95 48.10 -27.37
C ARG A 190 3.52 47.69 -28.79
N VAL A 191 2.27 47.27 -28.91
CA VAL A 191 1.63 46.88 -30.18
C VAL A 191 0.34 47.69 -30.37
N TYR A 192 0.12 48.16 -31.60
CA TYR A 192 -1.09 48.89 -31.98
C TYR A 192 -2.03 47.96 -32.73
N VAL A 193 -3.27 47.86 -32.22
CA VAL A 193 -4.31 46.99 -32.76
C VAL A 193 -5.49 47.83 -33.21
N ARG A 194 -6.09 47.47 -34.34
CA ARG A 194 -7.38 48.02 -34.80
C ARG A 194 -8.45 46.95 -34.62
N GLY A 195 -9.49 47.27 -33.87
CA GLY A 195 -10.64 46.41 -33.64
C GLY A 195 -11.92 47.23 -33.51
N ASP A 196 -13.02 46.54 -33.25
CA ASP A 196 -14.30 47.19 -32.97
C ASP A 196 -14.26 47.91 -31.61
N ALA A 197 -14.81 49.13 -31.56
CA ALA A 197 -14.87 49.94 -30.33
C ALA A 197 -15.77 49.31 -29.26
N ALA A 198 -16.70 48.43 -29.66
CA ALA A 198 -17.60 47.73 -28.73
C ALA A 198 -16.92 46.58 -27.98
N SER A 199 -15.76 46.10 -28.43
CA SER A 199 -15.01 44.98 -27.83
C SER A 199 -13.55 45.38 -27.60
N PRO A 200 -13.25 46.15 -26.54
CA PRO A 200 -11.87 46.54 -26.23
C PRO A 200 -11.02 45.30 -25.92
N MET A 201 -9.80 45.27 -26.45
CA MET A 201 -8.85 44.20 -26.14
C MET A 201 -8.42 44.28 -24.67
N LEU A 202 -8.38 43.13 -24.01
CA LEU A 202 -7.80 43.01 -22.67
C LEU A 202 -6.27 43.12 -22.79
N ALA A 203 -5.68 43.97 -21.94
CA ALA A 203 -4.24 44.18 -21.84
C ALA A 203 -3.57 43.14 -20.94
#